data_AF-I7G8F2-F1
#
_entry.id   AF-I7G8F2-F1
#
_cell.length_a   1.000
_cell.length_b   1.000
_cell.length_c   1.000
_cell.angle_alpha   90.00
_cell.angle_beta   90.00
_cell.angle_gamma   90.00
#
_symmetry.space_group_name_H-M   'P 1'
#
loop_
_entity.id
_entity.type
_entity.pdbx_description
1 polymer ?
#
loop_
_entity_poly.entity_id
_entity_poly.type
_entity_poly.pdbx_seq_one_letter_code
_entity_poly.pdbx_strand_id
1 'polypeptide(L)' 'MARTVRRRHARGLRWEQLAEVAGTVLSTGRCAGLSLVIYDPDQDPDAADARRIVAFLTDVMRRSPAR' A
#
# COMPACT_ATOMS: atom_id res chain seq x y z
N MET A 1 8.16 19.80 -13.22
CA MET A 1 7.25 20.24 -12.14
C MET A 1 6.23 19.13 -11.90
N ALA A 2 6.62 18.07 -11.19
CA ALA A 2 5.72 16.96 -10.83
C ALA A 2 5.50 17.02 -9.31
N ARG A 3 4.28 17.41 -8.92
CA ARG A 3 3.89 17.60 -7.53
C ARG A 3 3.28 16.29 -7.02
N THR A 4 4.12 15.36 -6.64
CA THR A 4 3.72 14.05 -6.12
C THR A 4 3.56 14.15 -4.59
N VAL A 5 2.45 13.65 -4.05
CA VAL A 5 1.88 14.03 -2.73
C VAL A 5 2.86 13.86 -1.56
N ARG A 6 3.37 14.99 -1.05
CA ARG A 6 4.41 15.08 -0.02
C ARG A 6 3.90 15.16 1.43
N ARG A 7 2.61 14.92 1.67
CA ARG A 7 1.99 15.23 2.97
C ARG A 7 1.15 14.08 3.51
N ARG A 8 1.39 13.72 4.77
CA ARG A 8 0.45 12.93 5.58
C ARG A 8 -0.88 13.67 5.67
N HIS A 9 -1.98 12.94 5.50
CA HIS A 9 -3.32 13.49 5.60
C HIS A 9 -4.06 12.81 6.75
N ALA A 10 -4.59 13.60 7.69
CA ALA A 10 -5.25 13.10 8.90
C ALA A 10 -6.51 12.26 8.61
N ARG A 11 -7.07 12.36 7.40
CA ARG A 11 -8.23 11.59 6.94
C ARG A 11 -7.88 10.50 5.92
N GLY A 12 -6.65 9.98 5.95
CA GLY A 12 -6.25 8.83 5.14
C GLY A 12 -6.89 7.52 5.62
N LEU A 13 -6.83 6.49 4.79
CA LEU A 13 -7.21 5.13 5.20
C LEU A 13 -6.25 4.64 6.29
N ARG A 14 -6.79 3.94 7.29
CA ARG A 14 -5.97 3.12 8.19
C ARG A 14 -5.41 1.91 7.43
N TRP A 15 -4.33 1.32 7.95
CA TRP A 15 -3.68 0.17 7.33
C TRP A 15 -4.62 -1.02 7.15
N GLU A 16 -5.49 -1.28 8.12
CA GLU A 16 -6.44 -2.39 8.07
C GLU A 16 -7.50 -2.15 6.98
N GLN A 17 -7.96 -0.90 6.83
CA GLN A 17 -8.93 -0.54 5.80
C GLN A 17 -8.31 -0.64 4.40
N LEU A 18 -7.05 -0.22 4.27
CA LEU A 18 -6.32 -0.36 3.01
C LEU A 18 -6.12 -1.85 2.65
N ALA A 19 -5.75 -2.68 3.62
CA ALA A 19 -5.60 -4.14 3.45
C ALA A 19 -6.92 -4.81 3.03
N GLU A 20 -8.03 -4.41 3.63
CA GLU A 20 -9.36 -4.92 3.29
C GLU A 20 -9.74 -4.60 1.84
N VAL A 21 -9.62 -3.33 1.43
CA VAL A 21 -9.95 -2.89 0.07
C VAL A 21 -9.04 -3.57 -0.95
N ALA A 22 -7.72 -3.48 -0.78
CA ALA A 22 -6.76 -4.05 -1.72
C ALA A 22 -6.87 -5.57 -1.80
N GLY A 23 -7.00 -6.25 -0.65
CA GLY A 23 -7.19 -7.69 -0.58
C GLY A 23 -8.47 -8.17 -1.27
N THR A 24 -9.58 -7.42 -1.14
CA THR A 24 -10.85 -7.74 -1.80
C THR A 24 -10.74 -7.63 -3.32
N VAL A 25 -10.06 -6.59 -3.82
CA VAL A 25 -9.88 -6.42 -5.27
C VAL A 25 -8.94 -7.49 -5.83
N LEU A 26 -7.83 -7.79 -5.14
CA LEU A 26 -6.87 -8.79 -5.57
C LEU A 26 -7.42 -10.22 -5.54
N SER A 27 -8.24 -10.57 -4.54
CA SER A 27 -8.81 -11.92 -4.43
C SER A 27 -9.75 -12.30 -5.58
N THR A 28 -10.26 -11.30 -6.32
CA THR A 28 -11.13 -11.54 -7.49
C THR A 28 -10.40 -12.19 -8.67
N GLY A 29 -9.07 -12.13 -8.71
CA GLY A 29 -8.27 -12.54 -9.87
C GLY A 29 -8.43 -11.63 -11.11
N ARG A 30 -9.25 -10.57 -11.03
CA ARG A 30 -9.48 -9.60 -12.11
C ARG A 30 -8.57 -8.39 -12.02
N CYS A 31 -7.82 -8.27 -10.93
CA CYS A 31 -6.82 -7.24 -10.73
C CYS A 31 -5.51 -7.64 -11.43
N ALA A 32 -5.07 -6.87 -12.42
CA ALA A 32 -3.84 -7.14 -13.14
C ALA A 32 -2.58 -6.99 -12.27
N GLY A 33 -2.65 -6.25 -11.16
CA GLY A 33 -1.55 -6.04 -10.22
C GLY A 33 -1.71 -4.75 -9.42
N LEU A 34 -0.64 -4.37 -8.71
CA LEU A 34 -0.56 -3.14 -7.92
C LEU A 34 0.72 -2.37 -8.26
N SER A 35 0.70 -1.06 -8.04
CA SER A 35 1.88 -0.21 -8.08
C SER A 35 2.02 0.57 -6.78
N LEU A 36 3.20 0.53 -6.19
CA LEU A 36 3.55 1.36 -5.03
C LEU A 36 4.17 2.66 -5.53
N VAL A 37 3.54 3.78 -5.20
CA VAL A 37 3.98 5.12 -5.62
C VAL A 37 3.99 6.07 -4.41
N ILE A 38 4.80 7.13 -4.50
CA ILE A 38 4.84 8.23 -3.52
C ILE A 38 5.39 7.83 -2.12
N TYR A 39 6.24 6.81 -2.05
CA TYR A 39 7.06 6.61 -0.85
C TYR A 39 8.19 7.65 -0.85
N ASP A 40 8.35 8.37 0.26
CA ASP A 40 9.39 9.39 0.48
C ASP A 40 10.22 8.99 1.70
N PRO A 41 11.44 8.43 1.53
CA PRO A 41 12.28 7.99 2.63
C PRO A 41 12.73 9.16 3.53
N ASP A 42 12.77 10.39 3.00
CA ASP A 42 13.11 11.57 3.80
C ASP A 42 12.03 11.87 4.86
N GLN A 43 10.80 11.35 4.71
CA GLN A 43 9.70 11.45 5.67
C GLN A 43 9.53 10.21 6.57
N ASP A 44 10.43 9.23 6.46
CA ASP A 44 10.39 7.95 7.15
C ASP A 44 11.79 7.60 7.73
N PRO A 45 12.36 8.46 8.60
CA PRO A 45 13.76 8.34 9.03
C PRO A 45 14.07 7.07 9.83
N ASP A 46 13.06 6.44 10.41
CA ASP A 46 13.16 5.17 11.14
C ASP A 46 12.76 3.95 10.29
N ALA A 47 12.39 4.17 9.02
CA ALA A 47 11.83 3.19 8.10
C ALA A 47 10.55 2.50 8.63
N ALA A 48 9.82 3.11 9.55
CA ALA A 48 8.61 2.52 10.13
C ALA A 48 7.51 2.35 9.06
N ASP A 49 7.33 3.32 8.18
CA ASP A 49 6.34 3.22 7.11
C ASP A 49 6.77 2.25 6.02
N ALA A 50 8.05 2.19 5.67
CA ALA A 50 8.57 1.14 4.79
C ALA A 50 8.21 -0.27 5.30
N ARG A 51 8.43 -0.53 6.60
CA ARG A 51 8.08 -1.83 7.19
C ARG A 51 6.57 -2.10 7.12
N ARG A 52 5.73 -1.10 7.36
CA ARG A 52 4.27 -1.23 7.24
C ARG A 52 3.83 -1.48 5.80
N ILE A 53 4.43 -0.79 4.83
CA ILE A 53 4.17 -1.01 3.40
C ILE A 53 4.50 -2.45 3.01
N VAL A 54 5.67 -2.96 3.40
CA VAL A 54 6.08 -4.34 3.09
C VAL A 54 5.15 -5.35 3.77
N ALA A 55 4.77 -5.12 5.02
CA ALA A 55 3.81 -5.98 5.73
C ALA A 55 2.45 -6.00 5.03
N PHE A 56 1.93 -4.83 4.62
CA PHE A 56 0.70 -4.70 3.84
C PHE A 56 0.79 -5.46 2.51
N LEU A 57 1.86 -5.25 1.73
CA LEU A 57 2.06 -5.95 0.45
C LEU A 57 2.11 -7.47 0.63
N THR A 58 2.80 -7.94 1.67
CA THR A 58 2.88 -9.37 1.99
C THR A 58 1.52 -9.97 2.28
N ASP A 59 0.69 -9.29 3.08
CA ASP A 59 -0.67 -9.73 3.41
C ASP A 59 -1.56 -9.79 2.17
N VAL A 60 -1.61 -8.73 1.36
CA VAL A 60 -2.52 -8.71 0.20
C VAL A 60 -2.06 -9.63 -0.94
N MET A 61 -0.74 -9.84 -1.11
CA MET A 61 -0.22 -10.81 -2.08
C MET A 61 -0.58 -12.25 -1.70
N ARG A 62 -0.63 -12.60 -0.41
CA ARG A 62 -1.10 -13.93 0.04
C ARG A 62 -2.57 -14.18 -0.29
N ARG A 63 -3.38 -13.13 -0.45
CA ARG A 63 -4.81 -13.22 -0.80
C ARG A 63 -5.04 -13.25 -2.31
N SER A 64 -4.03 -12.92 -3.12
CA SER A 64 -4.10 -13.05 -4.57
C SER A 64 -4.17 -14.53 -4.95
N PRO A 65 -5.00 -14.89 -5.94
CA PRO A 65 -4.94 -16.22 -6.54
C PRO A 65 -3.53 -16.53 -7.03
N ALA A 66 -3.11 -17.80 -6.94
CA ALA A 66 -1.91 -18.27 -7.63
C ALA A 66 -2.09 -18.02 -9.14
N ARG A 67 -1.09 -17.39 -9.75
CA ARG A 67 -1.04 -17.18 -11.20
C ARG A 67 -0.49 -18.41 -11.91
#